data_AF-A1S5A5-F1
#
_entry.id   AF-A1S5A5-F1
#
_cell.length_a   1.000
_cell.length_b   1.000
_cell.length_c   1.000
_cell.angle_alpha   90.00
_cell.angle_beta   90.00
_cell.angle_gamma   90.00
#
_symmetry.space_group_name_H-M   'P 1'
#
loop_
_entity.id
_entity.type
_entity.pdbx_description
1 polymer ?
#
loop_
_entity_poly.entity_id
_entity_poly.type
_entity_poly.pdbx_seq_one_letter_code
_entity_poly.pdbx_strand_id
1 'polypeptide(L)'
;MKASDLIKKLEADPDYQEMQKRRALELKEREAVLAEDERSLLEELSLIGYAIESVWDFVNNNNRHEFLRKFNGSYAGAYPTLVKHLTIEHHPRIREGIIRALTEKDANEVASESLLSEFYKEQDLNLKWVLANALRTVLTLSQKAKHPEYKEVYNGKGQP
;
A
#
# COMPACT_ATOMS: atom_id res chain seq x y z
N MET A 1 12.77 -37.34 -1.64
CA MET A 1 11.32 -37.03 -1.69
C MET A 1 11.13 -35.82 -2.60
N LYS A 2 10.31 -35.89 -3.65
CA LYS A 2 10.09 -34.75 -4.55
C LYS A 2 9.00 -33.83 -4.00
N ALA A 3 8.98 -32.56 -4.40
CA ALA A 3 7.93 -31.61 -4.00
C ALA A 3 6.52 -32.13 -4.35
N SER A 4 6.38 -32.83 -5.48
CA SER A 4 5.13 -33.49 -5.90
C SER A 4 4.65 -34.58 -4.94
N ASP A 5 5.58 -35.31 -4.31
CA ASP A 5 5.25 -36.39 -3.37
C ASP A 5 4.84 -35.82 -2.00
N LEU A 6 5.40 -34.65 -1.64
CA LEU A 6 4.99 -33.90 -0.46
C LEU A 6 3.59 -33.31 -0.63
N ILE A 7 3.29 -32.68 -1.77
CA ILE A 7 1.96 -32.11 -2.05
C ILE A 7 0.88 -33.20 -1.98
N LYS A 8 1.10 -34.36 -2.62
CA LYS A 8 0.14 -35.49 -2.56
C LYS A 8 -0.11 -36.00 -1.15
N LYS A 9 0.90 -35.98 -0.27
CA LYS A 9 0.74 -36.35 1.13
C LYS A 9 -0.10 -35.33 1.90
N LEU A 10 0.13 -34.04 1.65
CA LEU A 10 -0.65 -32.95 2.25
C LEU A 10 -2.09 -32.93 1.73
N GLU A 11 -2.31 -33.25 0.46
CA GLU A 11 -3.66 -33.36 -0.13
C GLU A 11 -4.48 -34.51 0.46
N ALA A 12 -3.81 -35.60 0.84
CA ALA A 12 -4.44 -36.76 1.48
C ALA A 12 -4.60 -36.62 3.01
N ASP A 13 -4.02 -35.59 3.62
CA ASP A 13 -4.06 -35.34 5.06
C ASP A 13 -5.31 -34.51 5.43
N PRO A 14 -6.30 -35.09 6.14
CA PRO A 14 -7.52 -34.38 6.50
C PRO A 14 -7.28 -33.15 7.38
N ASP A 15 -6.31 -33.20 8.29
CA ASP A 15 -6.00 -32.09 9.21
C ASP A 15 -5.41 -30.90 8.45
N TYR A 16 -4.56 -31.19 7.46
CA TYR A 16 -4.03 -30.18 6.55
C TYR A 16 -5.15 -29.52 5.72
N GLN A 17 -6.08 -30.32 5.17
CA GLN A 17 -7.20 -29.79 4.40
C GLN A 17 -8.12 -28.91 5.26
N GLU A 18 -8.42 -29.32 6.49
CA GLU A 18 -9.22 -28.54 7.42
C GLU A 18 -8.53 -27.23 7.81
N MET A 19 -7.22 -27.28 8.09
CA MET A 19 -6.41 -26.08 8.33
C MET A 19 -6.44 -25.11 7.13
N GLN A 20 -6.33 -25.62 5.89
CA GLN A 20 -6.39 -24.79 4.70
C GLN A 20 -7.77 -24.16 4.49
N LYS A 21 -8.86 -24.90 4.74
CA LYS A 21 -10.22 -24.35 4.70
C LYS A 21 -10.41 -23.24 5.72
N ARG A 22 -9.95 -23.43 6.96
CA ARG A 22 -10.02 -22.40 8.01
C ARG A 22 -9.23 -21.15 7.62
N ARG A 23 -8.00 -21.30 7.13
CA ARG A 23 -7.19 -20.18 6.63
C ARG A 23 -7.84 -19.45 5.47
N ALA A 24 -8.44 -20.18 4.52
CA ALA A 24 -9.13 -19.58 3.39
C ALA A 24 -10.37 -18.79 3.85
N LEU A 25 -11.10 -19.28 4.85
CA LEU A 25 -12.24 -18.56 5.43
C LEU A 25 -11.79 -17.28 6.14
N GLU A 26 -10.78 -17.38 7.01
CA GLU A 26 -10.19 -16.22 7.71
C GLU A 26 -9.66 -15.17 6.73
N LEU A 27 -9.03 -15.60 5.63
CA LEU A 27 -8.55 -14.71 4.59
C LEU A 27 -9.72 -13.99 3.90
N LYS A 28 -10.76 -14.74 3.51
CA LYS A 28 -11.95 -14.18 2.86
C LYS A 28 -12.68 -13.16 3.74
N GLU A 29 -12.80 -13.43 5.04
CA GLU A 29 -13.39 -12.51 6.00
C GLU A 29 -12.57 -11.21 6.12
N ARG A 30 -11.24 -11.32 6.18
CA ARG A 30 -10.34 -10.15 6.19
C ARG A 30 -10.43 -9.35 4.89
N GLU A 31 -10.45 -10.04 3.75
CA GLU A 31 -10.60 -9.41 2.43
C GLU A 31 -11.92 -8.65 2.31
N ALA A 32 -13.03 -9.19 2.83
CA ALA A 32 -14.31 -8.51 2.82
C ALA A 32 -14.30 -7.20 3.64
N VAL A 33 -13.64 -7.19 4.80
CA VAL A 33 -13.49 -5.98 5.62
C VAL A 33 -12.67 -4.91 4.89
N LEU A 34 -11.56 -5.31 4.25
CA LEU A 34 -10.72 -4.39 3.49
C LEU A 34 -11.44 -3.85 2.24
N ALA A 35 -12.18 -4.70 1.53
CA ALA A 35 -12.92 -4.32 0.34
C ALA A 35 -14.02 -3.29 0.66
N GLU A 36 -14.70 -3.44 1.80
CA GLU A 36 -15.71 -2.47 2.24
C GLU A 36 -15.09 -1.10 2.55
N ASP A 37 -13.97 -1.07 3.25
CA ASP A 37 -13.23 0.17 3.57
C ASP A 37 -12.70 0.88 2.31
N GLU A 38 -12.15 0.10 1.38
CA GLU A 38 -11.54 0.61 0.15
C GLU A 38 -12.58 1.05 -0.90
N ARG A 39 -13.84 0.60 -0.80
CA ARG A 39 -14.87 0.80 -1.83
C ARG A 39 -15.00 2.26 -2.28
N SER A 40 -15.08 3.19 -1.33
CA SER A 40 -15.26 4.62 -1.64
C SER A 40 -14.10 5.18 -2.48
N LEU A 41 -12.87 4.76 -2.18
CA LEU A 41 -11.68 5.15 -2.94
C LEU A 41 -11.75 4.62 -4.37
N LEU A 42 -12.12 3.35 -4.56
CA LEU A 42 -12.22 2.74 -5.88
C LEU A 42 -13.30 3.38 -6.75
N GLU A 43 -14.44 3.72 -6.16
CA GLU A 43 -15.52 4.43 -6.85
C GLU A 43 -15.04 5.81 -7.36
N GLU A 44 -14.37 6.59 -6.51
CA GLU A 44 -13.83 7.90 -6.91
C GLU A 44 -12.75 7.79 -7.99
N LEU A 45 -11.87 6.79 -7.89
CA LEU A 45 -10.83 6.53 -8.89
C LEU A 45 -11.41 6.05 -10.23
N SER A 46 -12.48 5.25 -10.20
CA SER A 46 -13.19 4.80 -11.38
C SER A 46 -13.83 5.96 -12.14
N LEU A 47 -14.44 6.92 -11.41
CA LEU A 47 -15.06 8.11 -12.00
C LEU A 47 -14.08 9.00 -12.78
N ILE A 48 -12.80 8.99 -12.40
CA ILE A 48 -11.73 9.72 -13.10
C ILE A 48 -10.94 8.85 -14.10
N GLY A 49 -11.40 7.62 -14.36
CA GLY A 49 -10.93 6.75 -15.43
C GLY A 49 -9.93 5.66 -15.04
N TYR A 50 -9.69 5.41 -13.75
CA TYR A 50 -8.83 4.30 -13.30
C TYR A 50 -9.68 3.08 -12.90
N ALA A 51 -9.60 2.02 -13.72
CA ALA A 51 -10.19 0.73 -13.40
C ALA A 51 -9.16 -0.16 -12.69
N ILE A 52 -9.14 -0.11 -11.35
CA ILE A 52 -8.29 -0.93 -10.49
C ILE A 52 -9.14 -1.77 -9.54
N GLU A 53 -8.59 -2.87 -9.04
CA GLU A 53 -9.26 -3.75 -8.09
C GLU A 53 -8.89 -3.41 -6.64
N SER A 54 -7.74 -2.77 -6.44
CA SER A 54 -7.28 -2.25 -5.14
C SER A 54 -6.30 -1.10 -5.34
N VAL A 55 -6.17 -0.20 -4.36
CA VAL A 55 -5.13 0.85 -4.32
C VAL A 55 -3.74 0.27 -4.44
N TRP A 56 -3.55 -1.00 -4.02
CA TRP A 56 -2.30 -1.73 -4.18
C TRP A 56 -1.91 -1.93 -5.65
N ASP A 57 -2.83 -1.81 -6.60
CA ASP A 57 -2.52 -1.87 -8.03
C ASP A 57 -1.71 -0.66 -8.52
N PHE A 58 -1.75 0.47 -7.81
CA PHE A 58 -0.87 1.61 -8.09
C PHE A 58 0.58 1.38 -7.64
N VAL A 59 0.76 0.53 -6.62
CA VAL A 59 2.06 0.34 -5.98
C VAL A 59 3.02 -0.35 -6.96
N ASN A 60 4.15 0.29 -7.24
CA ASN A 60 5.15 -0.13 -8.23
C ASN A 60 4.64 -0.15 -9.68
N ASN A 61 3.60 0.61 -10.04
CA ASN A 61 3.11 0.63 -11.42
C ASN A 61 4.15 1.22 -12.42
N ASN A 62 5.10 2.04 -11.96
CA ASN A 62 6.21 2.57 -12.77
C ASN A 62 7.39 1.59 -12.93
N ASN A 63 7.17 0.27 -12.79
CA ASN A 63 8.22 -0.74 -12.93
C ASN A 63 8.72 -0.83 -14.37
N ARG A 64 10.02 -1.00 -14.61
CA ARG A 64 10.59 -1.24 -15.95
C ARG A 64 10.08 -2.52 -16.63
N HIS A 65 9.59 -3.48 -15.84
CA HIS A 65 9.07 -4.75 -16.32
C HIS A 65 7.55 -4.65 -16.52
N GLU A 66 7.12 -4.51 -17.78
CA GLU A 66 5.71 -4.30 -18.13
C GLU A 66 4.78 -5.40 -17.59
N PHE A 67 5.23 -6.66 -17.55
CA PHE A 67 4.45 -7.78 -17.01
C PHE A 67 4.16 -7.70 -15.50
N LEU A 68 4.84 -6.81 -14.76
CA LEU A 68 4.58 -6.55 -13.35
C LEU A 68 3.66 -5.34 -13.14
N ARG A 69 3.28 -4.62 -14.21
CA ARG A 69 2.37 -3.47 -14.14
C ARG A 69 0.93 -3.94 -14.18
N LYS A 70 0.06 -3.21 -13.49
CA LYS A 70 -1.39 -3.45 -13.51
C LYS A 70 -2.07 -2.67 -14.61
N PHE A 71 -1.52 -1.52 -14.97
CA PHE A 71 -1.98 -0.73 -16.10
C PHE A 71 -0.80 0.06 -16.73
N ASN A 72 -0.99 0.46 -17.99
CA ASN A 72 0.02 1.21 -18.73
C ASN A 72 -0.20 2.72 -18.58
N GLY A 73 0.88 3.45 -18.33
CA GLY A 73 0.89 4.91 -18.26
C GLY A 73 1.05 5.46 -16.84
N SER A 74 1.06 6.80 -16.77
CA SER A 74 1.07 7.54 -15.50
C SER A 74 -0.33 7.54 -14.90
N TYR A 75 -0.39 7.61 -13.57
CA TYR A 75 -1.62 7.81 -12.80
C TYR A 75 -1.61 9.12 -12.03
N ALA A 76 -0.90 10.13 -12.55
CA ALA A 76 -0.81 11.43 -11.88
C ALA A 76 -2.18 12.07 -11.61
N GLY A 77 -3.18 11.80 -12.44
CA GLY A 77 -4.56 12.23 -12.21
C GLY A 77 -5.22 11.63 -10.96
N ALA A 78 -4.70 10.52 -10.43
CA ALA A 78 -5.19 9.89 -9.19
C ALA A 78 -4.60 10.50 -7.92
N TYR A 79 -3.48 11.24 -7.99
CA TYR A 79 -2.81 11.78 -6.80
C TYR A 79 -3.72 12.66 -5.93
N PRO A 80 -4.55 13.57 -6.48
CA PRO A 80 -5.46 14.37 -5.65
C PRO A 80 -6.46 13.51 -4.86
N THR A 81 -7.01 12.47 -5.49
CA THR A 81 -7.92 11.52 -4.82
C THR A 81 -7.20 10.72 -3.74
N LEU A 82 -6.02 10.18 -4.03
CA LEU A 82 -5.20 9.47 -3.05
C LEU A 82 -4.83 10.36 -1.84
N VAL A 83 -4.48 11.62 -2.08
CA VAL A 83 -4.19 12.60 -1.02
C VAL A 83 -5.43 12.92 -0.19
N LYS A 84 -6.60 13.07 -0.80
CA LYS A 84 -7.87 13.23 -0.08
C LYS A 84 -8.09 12.05 0.88
N HIS A 85 -7.89 10.83 0.40
CA HIS A 85 -8.08 9.61 1.19
C HIS A 85 -7.03 9.40 2.28
N LEU A 86 -5.90 10.12 2.30
CA LEU A 86 -4.99 10.11 3.47
C LEU A 86 -5.64 10.68 4.74
N THR A 87 -6.63 11.56 4.59
CA THR A 87 -7.32 12.22 5.72
C THR A 87 -8.55 11.46 6.22
N ILE A 88 -8.93 10.39 5.52
CA ILE A 88 -10.05 9.53 5.87
C ILE A 88 -9.53 8.39 6.75
N GLU A 89 -10.30 8.01 7.77
CA GLU A 89 -9.97 6.86 8.61
C GLU A 89 -10.18 5.58 7.81
N HIS A 90 -9.07 5.04 7.32
CA HIS A 90 -9.00 3.75 6.63
C HIS A 90 -8.34 2.69 7.50
N HIS A 91 -8.62 1.43 7.19
CA HIS A 91 -7.88 0.31 7.74
C HIS A 91 -6.37 0.48 7.46
N PRO A 92 -5.45 0.19 8.41
CA PRO A 92 -4.02 0.42 8.25
C PRO A 92 -3.43 -0.14 6.95
N ARG A 93 -3.92 -1.28 6.49
CA ARG A 93 -3.49 -1.90 5.22
C ARG A 93 -3.90 -1.10 3.97
N ILE A 94 -5.08 -0.47 3.97
CA ILE A 94 -5.50 0.40 2.86
C ILE A 94 -4.71 1.72 2.92
N ARG A 95 -4.56 2.29 4.12
CA ARG A 95 -3.76 3.49 4.34
C ARG A 95 -2.30 3.32 3.90
N GLU A 96 -1.67 2.18 4.21
CA GLU A 96 -0.34 1.83 3.71
C GLU A 96 -0.29 1.82 2.17
N GLY A 97 -1.29 1.20 1.53
CA GLY A 97 -1.39 1.16 0.07
C GLY A 97 -1.49 2.56 -0.54
N ILE A 98 -2.32 3.44 0.03
CA ILE A 98 -2.44 4.85 -0.38
C ILE A 98 -1.09 5.57 -0.25
N ILE A 99 -0.44 5.47 0.92
CA ILE A 99 0.86 6.11 1.17
C ILE A 99 1.90 5.64 0.15
N ARG A 100 1.95 4.33 -0.13
CA ARG A 100 2.88 3.74 -1.11
C ARG A 100 2.57 4.13 -2.55
N ALA A 101 1.30 4.24 -2.93
CA ALA A 101 0.89 4.73 -4.25
C ALA A 101 1.33 6.18 -4.48
N LEU A 102 1.47 6.97 -3.41
CA LEU A 102 1.98 8.34 -3.46
C LEU A 102 3.53 8.42 -3.48
N THR A 103 4.26 7.31 -3.66
CA THR A 103 5.74 7.31 -3.68
C THR A 103 6.36 7.51 -5.06
N GLU A 104 5.58 7.90 -6.06
CA GLU A 104 6.11 8.31 -7.35
C GLU A 104 6.72 9.71 -7.26
N LYS A 105 7.79 9.96 -8.03
CA LYS A 105 8.45 11.27 -8.04
C LYS A 105 7.50 12.39 -8.48
N ASP A 106 6.62 12.10 -9.41
CA ASP A 106 5.65 13.05 -9.97
C ASP A 106 4.55 13.40 -8.95
N ALA A 107 4.42 12.64 -7.86
CA ALA A 107 3.49 12.95 -6.78
C ALA A 107 4.03 14.04 -5.83
N ASN A 108 5.31 14.45 -5.94
CA ASN A 108 5.94 15.40 -5.01
C ASN A 108 5.09 16.67 -4.81
N GLU A 109 4.73 17.38 -5.89
CA GLU A 109 4.05 18.66 -5.78
C GLU A 109 2.67 18.55 -5.12
N VAL A 110 2.00 17.40 -5.28
CA VAL A 110 0.63 17.18 -4.81
C VAL A 110 0.60 16.56 -3.41
N ALA A 111 1.54 15.67 -3.09
CA ALA A 111 1.45 14.80 -1.92
C ALA A 111 2.38 15.18 -0.75
N SER A 112 3.45 15.95 -1.00
CA SER A 112 4.51 16.18 0.01
C SER A 112 3.99 16.74 1.32
N GLU A 113 3.16 17.77 1.26
CA GLU A 113 2.67 18.46 2.47
C GLU A 113 1.70 17.57 3.25
N SER A 114 0.79 16.87 2.56
CA SER A 114 -0.13 15.94 3.20
C SER A 114 0.61 14.76 3.84
N LEU A 115 1.59 14.17 3.16
CA LEU A 115 2.42 13.10 3.72
C LEU A 115 3.23 13.57 4.95
N LEU A 116 3.74 14.80 4.93
CA LEU A 116 4.42 15.40 6.10
C LEU A 116 3.45 15.61 7.27
N SER A 117 2.27 16.17 7.00
CA SER A 117 1.22 16.35 8.00
C SER A 117 0.87 15.01 8.68
N GLU A 118 0.62 13.97 7.87
CA GLU A 118 0.31 12.64 8.39
C GLU A 118 1.47 12.03 9.17
N PHE A 119 2.71 12.18 8.69
CA PHE A 119 3.91 11.69 9.40
C PHE A 119 4.05 12.26 10.82
N TYR A 120 3.78 13.56 11.00
CA TYR A 120 3.88 14.20 12.32
C TYR A 120 2.72 13.83 13.25
N LYS A 121 1.54 13.52 12.71
CA LYS A 121 0.37 13.09 13.49
C LYS A 121 0.43 11.61 13.88
N GLU A 122 1.08 10.78 13.06
CA GLU A 122 1.07 9.34 13.18
C GLU A 122 1.71 8.82 14.49
N GLN A 123 1.01 7.89 15.13
CA GLN A 123 1.43 7.22 16.37
C GLN A 123 1.73 5.74 16.14
N ASP A 124 1.08 5.09 15.16
CA ASP A 124 1.41 3.73 14.77
C ASP A 124 2.80 3.68 14.14
N LEU A 125 3.71 2.92 14.77
CA LEU A 125 5.12 2.90 14.37
C LEU A 125 5.32 2.33 12.96
N ASN A 126 4.49 1.38 12.53
CA ASN A 126 4.58 0.78 11.21
C ASN A 126 4.18 1.78 10.14
N LEU A 127 3.02 2.43 10.29
CA LEU A 127 2.56 3.48 9.38
C LEU A 127 3.49 4.69 9.39
N LYS A 128 4.05 5.06 10.55
CA LYS A 128 5.03 6.14 10.66
C LYS A 128 6.29 5.83 9.86
N TRP A 129 6.74 4.57 9.86
CA TRP A 129 7.84 4.12 9.02
C TRP A 129 7.47 4.13 7.53
N VAL A 130 6.27 3.68 7.16
CA VAL A 130 5.78 3.73 5.77
C VAL A 130 5.76 5.17 5.26
N LEU A 131 5.26 6.12 6.06
CA LEU A 131 5.28 7.55 5.77
C LEU A 131 6.72 8.07 5.63
N ALA A 132 7.63 7.70 6.53
CA ALA A 132 9.04 8.08 6.44
C ALA A 132 9.70 7.58 5.15
N ASN A 133 9.39 6.35 4.73
CA ASN A 133 9.87 5.79 3.46
C ASN A 133 9.30 6.57 2.27
N ALA A 134 8.01 6.91 2.30
CA ALA A 134 7.39 7.71 1.26
C ALA A 134 8.06 9.09 1.14
N LEU A 135 8.25 9.79 2.26
CA LEU A 135 8.91 11.10 2.34
C LEU A 135 10.34 11.08 1.81
N ARG A 136 11.08 9.98 2.01
CA ARG A 136 12.42 9.81 1.42
C ARG A 136 12.39 9.92 -0.10
N THR A 137 11.35 9.41 -0.75
CA THR A 137 11.21 9.44 -2.21
C THR A 137 10.64 10.77 -2.67
N VAL A 138 9.56 11.24 -2.06
CA VAL A 138 8.85 12.41 -2.56
C VAL A 138 9.53 13.72 -2.21
N LEU A 139 10.14 13.91 -1.03
CA LEU A 139 10.63 15.23 -0.64
C LEU A 139 11.82 15.72 -1.50
N THR A 140 11.79 17.00 -1.88
CA THR A 140 12.93 17.70 -2.49
C THR A 140 14.10 17.85 -1.51
N LEU A 141 15.28 18.19 -2.00
CA LEU A 141 16.46 18.42 -1.15
C LEU A 141 16.23 19.51 -0.10
N SER A 142 15.55 20.61 -0.48
CA SER A 142 15.24 21.70 0.45
C SER A 142 14.26 21.26 1.54
N GLN A 143 13.20 20.52 1.18
CA GLN A 143 12.25 19.97 2.16
C GLN A 143 12.93 18.97 3.10
N LYS A 144 13.77 18.08 2.58
CA LYS A 144 14.54 17.12 3.38
C LYS A 144 15.46 17.78 4.42
N ALA A 145 15.98 18.97 4.11
CA ALA A 145 16.79 19.73 5.06
C ALA A 145 15.96 20.34 6.19
N LYS A 146 14.69 20.68 5.93
CA LYS A 146 13.76 21.24 6.92
C LYS A 146 13.11 20.19 7.83
N HIS A 147 13.02 18.95 7.35
CA HIS A 147 12.37 17.84 8.05
C HIS A 147 13.37 16.68 8.21
N PRO A 148 14.38 16.79 9.09
CA PRO A 148 15.35 15.70 9.27
C PRO A 148 14.75 14.45 9.95
N GLU A 149 13.64 14.58 10.67
CA GLU A 149 13.07 13.53 11.54
C GLU A 149 12.62 12.29 10.76
N TYR A 150 12.17 12.45 9.50
CA TYR A 150 11.79 11.28 8.68
C TYR A 150 12.99 10.34 8.48
N LYS A 151 14.22 10.86 8.43
CA LYS A 151 15.43 10.03 8.30
C LYS A 151 15.69 9.22 9.55
N GLU A 152 15.42 9.78 10.73
CA GLU A 152 15.61 9.08 12.00
C GLU A 152 14.64 7.89 12.09
N VAL A 153 13.38 8.10 11.73
CA VAL A 153 12.37 7.02 11.67
C VAL A 153 12.73 5.99 10.60
N TYR A 154 13.13 6.44 9.40
CA TYR A 154 13.49 5.54 8.30
C TYR A 154 14.74 4.69 8.59
N ASN A 155 15.77 5.29 9.21
CA ASN A 155 17.04 4.62 9.54
C ASN A 155 16.96 3.86 10.88
N GLY A 156 15.97 4.17 11.72
CA GLY A 156 15.69 3.42 12.93
C GLY A 156 15.42 1.95 12.60
N LYS A 157 15.96 1.04 13.42
CA LYS A 157 15.68 -0.39 13.28
C LYS A 157 14.19 -0.64 13.49
N GLY A 158 13.45 -0.71 12.40
CA GLY A 158 12.00 -0.85 12.40
C GLY A 158 11.47 -0.98 10.99
N GLN A 159 12.05 -1.88 10.19
CA GLN A 159 11.20 -2.58 9.23
C GLN A 159 10.28 -3.49 10.07
N PRO A 160 8.95 -3.48 9.86
CA PRO A 160 8.15 -4.62 10.27
C PRO A 160 8.68 -5.91 9.63
#